data_AF-A0A2V1IIX0-F1
#
_entry.id   AF-A0A2V1IIX0-F1
#
_cell.length_a   1.000
_cell.length_b   1.000
_cell.length_c   1.000
_cell.angle_alpha   90.00
_cell.angle_beta   90.00
_cell.angle_gamma   90.00
#
_symmetry.space_group_name_H-M   'P 1'
#
loop_
_entity.id
_entity.type
_entity.pdbx_description
1 polymer ?
#
loop_
_entity_poly.entity_id
_entity_poly.type
_entity_poly.pdbx_seq_one_letter_code
_entity_poly.pdbx_strand_id
1 'polypeptide(L)'
;MTLNAQIGYQVSLLDAATGQPRADETVSVKVEITDSSGSLICSETKSATSDDFGVLSLTIGNTSTFENADWSKLPFYISATVDDVLLGRSQILNVPVAEYAKKTGNLTQEILMSKTWSGGGYHLSFSKDNVRFYDEESSRIYRYKVSGDFVICYDTANGAGTMFLFYTGTHLVESDDTIYR
;
A
#
# COMPACT_ATOMS: atom_id res chain seq x y z
N MET A 1 -7.21 -9.84 -3.07
CA MET A 1 -7.74 -8.85 -2.10
C MET A 1 -7.88 -7.54 -2.86
N THR A 2 -9.09 -7.06 -3.09
CA THR A 2 -9.31 -5.79 -3.79
C THR A 2 -9.13 -4.65 -2.78
N LEU A 3 -8.20 -3.74 -3.05
CA LEU A 3 -7.89 -2.61 -2.16
C LEU A 3 -9.00 -1.57 -2.24
N ASN A 4 -9.81 -1.34 -1.22
CA ASN A 4 -10.77 -0.22 -1.22
C ASN A 4 -10.09 1.05 -0.70
N ALA A 5 -9.10 1.58 -1.43
CA ALA A 5 -8.42 2.82 -1.06
C ALA A 5 -9.33 4.01 -1.39
N GLN A 6 -9.87 4.66 -0.36
CA GLN A 6 -10.70 5.87 -0.47
C GLN A 6 -10.28 6.90 0.57
N ILE A 7 -10.52 8.17 0.28
CA ILE A 7 -10.23 9.28 1.18
C ILE A 7 -11.54 9.86 1.68
N GLY A 8 -11.72 9.88 3.01
CA GLY A 8 -12.71 10.74 3.65
C GLY A 8 -12.20 12.18 3.62
N TYR A 9 -12.96 13.09 3.04
CA TYR A 9 -12.61 14.51 2.90
C TYR A 9 -13.75 15.39 3.39
N GLN A 10 -13.43 16.33 4.27
CA GLN A 10 -14.37 17.28 4.84
C GLN A 10 -14.02 18.70 4.44
N VAL A 11 -15.03 19.45 4.04
CA VAL A 11 -14.89 20.88 3.69
C VAL A 11 -16.04 21.68 4.30
N SER A 12 -15.73 22.88 4.78
CA SER A 12 -16.74 23.81 5.30
C SER A 12 -17.25 24.70 4.18
N LEU A 13 -18.57 24.75 4.06
CA LEU A 13 -19.31 25.62 3.16
C LEU A 13 -19.84 26.81 3.96
N LEU A 14 -19.23 27.97 3.74
CA LEU A 14 -19.58 29.20 4.42
C LEU A 14 -20.07 30.23 3.40
N ASP A 15 -21.01 31.07 3.82
CA ASP A 15 -21.42 32.24 3.06
C ASP A 15 -20.29 33.29 3.07
N ALA A 16 -19.86 33.73 1.88
CA ALA A 16 -18.70 34.60 1.74
C ALA A 16 -18.91 36.01 2.31
N ALA A 17 -20.14 36.50 2.39
CA ALA A 17 -20.45 37.84 2.87
C ALA A 17 -20.58 37.89 4.40
N THR A 18 -21.15 36.86 5.00
CA THR A 18 -21.53 36.82 6.41
C THR A 18 -20.62 35.92 7.26
N GLY A 19 -19.87 35.01 6.62
CA GLY A 19 -19.09 33.97 7.28
C GLY A 19 -19.94 32.89 7.97
N GLN A 20 -21.27 32.93 7.81
CA GLN A 20 -22.17 31.95 8.42
C GLN A 20 -22.14 30.62 7.67
N PRO A 21 -22.39 29.49 8.35
CA PRO A 21 -22.55 28.21 7.69
C PRO A 21 -23.67 28.20 6.66
N ARG A 22 -23.38 27.65 5.48
CA ARG A 22 -24.41 27.26 4.49
C ARG A 22 -24.92 25.86 4.88
N ALA A 23 -25.84 25.80 5.83
CA ALA A 23 -26.39 24.57 6.39
C ALA A 23 -27.54 23.97 5.56
N ASP A 24 -27.70 22.64 5.65
CA ASP A 24 -28.75 21.86 4.94
C ASP A 24 -28.80 22.09 3.43
N GLU A 25 -27.67 22.48 2.83
CA GLU A 25 -27.59 22.85 1.43
C GLU A 25 -26.99 21.72 0.61
N THR A 26 -27.72 21.30 -0.43
CA THR A 26 -27.22 20.30 -1.38
C THR A 26 -26.49 20.99 -2.53
N VAL A 27 -25.20 20.73 -2.64
CA VAL A 27 -24.33 21.35 -3.65
C VAL A 27 -23.58 20.30 -4.48
N SER A 28 -23.19 20.70 -5.68
CA SER A 28 -22.26 19.93 -6.51
C SER A 28 -20.83 20.30 -6.17
N VAL A 29 -20.05 19.33 -5.72
CA VAL A 29 -18.65 19.50 -5.32
C VAL A 29 -17.76 18.82 -6.35
N LYS A 30 -16.90 19.61 -7.01
CA LYS A 30 -15.80 19.08 -7.82
C LYS A 30 -14.60 18.85 -6.91
N VAL A 31 -14.07 17.63 -6.89
CA VAL A 31 -12.90 17.26 -6.10
C VAL A 31 -11.79 16.76 -7.01
N GLU A 32 -10.58 17.26 -6.80
CA GLU A 32 -9.40 16.88 -7.56
C GLU A 32 -8.29 16.40 -6.63
N ILE A 33 -7.58 15.36 -7.05
CA ILE A 33 -6.34 14.90 -6.43
C ILE A 33 -5.20 15.14 -7.42
N THR A 34 -4.13 15.78 -6.95
CA THR A 34 -2.94 16.11 -7.74
C THR A 34 -1.67 15.63 -7.08
N ASP A 35 -0.62 15.40 -7.87
CA ASP A 35 0.72 15.17 -7.36
C ASP A 35 1.42 16.48 -6.96
N SER A 36 2.66 16.37 -6.47
CA SER A 36 3.47 17.54 -6.06
C SER A 36 3.78 18.53 -7.19
N SER A 37 3.72 18.09 -8.45
CA SER A 37 3.87 18.94 -9.64
C SER A 37 2.57 19.58 -10.10
N GLY A 38 1.43 19.20 -9.51
CA GLY A 38 0.10 19.62 -9.94
C GLY A 38 -0.51 18.74 -11.03
N SER A 39 0.11 17.60 -11.38
CA SER A 39 -0.47 16.67 -12.36
C SER A 39 -1.69 15.96 -11.75
N LEU A 40 -2.76 15.83 -12.54
CA LEU A 40 -4.02 15.24 -12.10
C LEU A 40 -3.90 13.72 -11.91
N ILE A 41 -4.27 13.26 -10.72
CA ILE A 41 -4.40 11.83 -10.37
C ILE A 41 -5.88 11.41 -10.43
N CYS A 42 -6.77 12.28 -9.96
CA CYS A 42 -8.21 12.01 -9.87
C CYS A 42 -9.01 13.30 -10.04
N SER A 43 -10.15 13.23 -10.72
CA SER A 43 -11.17 14.29 -10.74
C SER A 43 -12.54 13.66 -10.65
N GLU A 44 -13.30 13.98 -9.60
CA GLU A 44 -14.65 13.47 -9.36
C GLU A 44 -15.59 14.64 -9.06
N THR A 45 -16.85 14.54 -9.50
CA THR A 45 -17.91 15.47 -9.11
C THR A 45 -18.94 14.72 -8.29
N LYS A 46 -19.29 15.23 -7.11
CA LYS A 46 -20.25 14.60 -6.18
C LYS A 46 -21.31 15.59 -5.73
N SER A 47 -22.53 15.10 -5.57
CA SER A 47 -23.58 15.82 -4.85
C SER A 47 -23.47 15.49 -3.35
N ALA A 48 -23.48 16.51 -2.50
CA ALA A 48 -23.46 16.35 -1.04
C ALA A 48 -24.29 17.45 -0.38
N THR A 49 -24.91 17.10 0.75
CA THR A 49 -25.68 18.02 1.60
C THR A 49 -24.84 18.37 2.82
N SER A 50 -24.74 19.66 3.13
CA SER A 50 -24.02 20.14 4.32
C SER A 50 -24.81 19.88 5.61
N ASP A 51 -24.10 19.72 6.72
CA ASP A 51 -24.73 19.66 8.06
C ASP A 51 -25.05 21.06 8.62
N ASP A 52 -25.58 21.11 9.85
CA ASP A 52 -25.91 22.35 10.58
C ASP A 52 -24.74 23.33 10.73
N PHE A 53 -23.50 22.85 10.61
CA PHE A 53 -22.27 23.65 10.69
C PHE A 53 -21.69 23.94 9.29
N GLY A 54 -22.42 23.64 8.23
CA GLY A 54 -22.00 23.86 6.85
C GLY A 54 -20.95 22.86 6.40
N VAL A 55 -20.74 21.74 7.09
CA VAL A 55 -19.70 20.77 6.73
C VAL A 55 -20.21 19.77 5.70
N LEU A 56 -19.51 19.64 4.59
CA LEU A 56 -19.70 18.60 3.59
C LEU A 56 -18.73 17.44 3.88
N SER A 57 -19.25 16.22 3.94
CA SER A 57 -18.45 15.00 4.10
C SER A 57 -18.48 14.18 2.81
N LEU A 58 -17.31 13.90 2.24
CA LEU A 58 -17.14 13.25 0.94
C LEU A 58 -16.23 12.03 1.07
N THR A 59 -16.51 11.00 0.28
CA THR A 59 -15.60 9.86 0.09
C THR A 59 -15.06 9.93 -1.33
N ILE A 60 -13.75 10.02 -1.52
CA ILE A 60 -13.11 10.32 -2.82
C ILE A 60 -12.18 9.19 -3.23
N GLY A 61 -12.16 8.87 -4.52
CA GLY A 61 -11.33 7.83 -5.09
C GLY A 61 -11.90 6.44 -4.91
N ASN A 62 -11.16 5.49 -5.47
CA ASN A 62 -11.37 4.05 -5.35
C ASN A 62 -10.02 3.33 -5.53
N THR A 63 -10.05 2.00 -5.61
CA THR A 63 -8.87 1.15 -5.85
C THR A 63 -7.95 1.65 -6.96
N SER A 64 -8.51 1.99 -8.12
CA SER A 64 -7.73 2.32 -9.31
C SER A 64 -7.13 3.72 -9.26
N THR A 65 -7.67 4.61 -8.42
CA THR A 65 -7.18 5.98 -8.23
C THR A 65 -5.72 5.99 -7.77
N PHE A 66 -5.37 5.17 -6.79
CA PHE A 66 -4.03 5.15 -6.19
C PHE A 66 -3.15 4.03 -6.74
N GLU A 67 -3.74 3.03 -7.40
CA GLU A 67 -2.98 1.95 -8.03
C GLU A 67 -2.04 2.44 -9.12
N ASN A 68 -2.49 3.40 -9.94
CA ASN A 68 -1.74 3.95 -11.07
C ASN A 68 -1.07 5.29 -10.75
N ALA A 69 -1.19 5.79 -9.53
CA ALA A 69 -0.56 7.03 -9.13
C ALA A 69 0.98 6.87 -9.08
N ASP A 70 1.71 7.91 -9.48
CA ASP A 70 3.17 7.93 -9.36
C ASP A 70 3.58 8.32 -7.93
N TRP A 71 3.86 7.30 -7.12
CA TRP A 71 4.26 7.43 -5.72
C TRP A 71 5.63 8.09 -5.51
N SER A 72 6.42 8.27 -6.57
CA SER A 72 7.66 9.05 -6.49
C SER A 72 7.40 10.56 -6.43
N LYS A 73 6.18 11.00 -6.78
CA LYS A 73 5.79 12.41 -6.87
C LYS A 73 4.98 12.91 -5.67
N LEU A 74 5.21 12.32 -4.51
CA LEU A 74 4.65 12.78 -3.25
C LEU A 74 5.17 14.20 -2.87
N PRO A 75 4.41 14.96 -2.07
CA PRO A 75 3.11 14.60 -1.52
C PRO A 75 1.97 14.82 -2.52
N PHE A 76 0.87 14.08 -2.33
CA PHE A 76 -0.38 14.33 -3.06
C PHE A 76 -1.23 15.37 -2.34
N TYR A 77 -2.01 16.12 -3.11
CA TYR A 77 -2.91 17.15 -2.63
C TYR A 77 -4.34 16.83 -3.06
N ILE A 78 -5.30 17.11 -2.19
CA ILE A 78 -6.73 17.06 -2.48
C ILE A 78 -7.31 18.48 -2.40
N SER A 79 -8.22 18.82 -3.31
CA SER A 79 -8.93 20.10 -3.31
C SER A 79 -10.39 19.93 -3.67
N ALA A 80 -11.25 20.79 -3.12
CA ALA A 80 -12.66 20.87 -3.47
C ALA A 80 -13.06 22.25 -3.97
N THR A 81 -13.90 22.26 -5.00
CA THR A 81 -14.48 23.44 -5.61
C THR A 81 -16.00 23.30 -5.62
N VAL A 82 -16.69 24.34 -5.14
CA VAL A 82 -18.16 24.47 -5.15
C VAL A 82 -18.50 25.83 -5.71
N ASP A 83 -19.50 25.92 -6.59
CA ASP A 83 -19.92 27.18 -7.21
C ASP A 83 -18.75 27.96 -7.85
N ASP A 84 -17.83 27.23 -8.49
CA ASP A 84 -16.59 27.75 -9.09
C ASP A 84 -15.59 28.39 -8.08
N VAL A 85 -15.80 28.20 -6.78
CA VAL A 85 -14.90 28.68 -5.71
C VAL A 85 -14.13 27.51 -5.09
N LEU A 86 -12.80 27.61 -5.07
CA LEU A 86 -11.92 26.68 -4.37
C LEU A 86 -12.10 26.85 -2.85
N LEU A 87 -12.70 25.87 -2.19
CA LEU A 87 -12.98 25.92 -0.74
C LEU A 87 -11.79 25.45 0.10
N GLY A 88 -10.92 24.61 -0.45
CA GLY A 88 -9.77 24.11 0.28
C GLY A 88 -8.83 23.29 -0.59
N ARG A 89 -7.56 23.31 -0.19
CA ARG A 89 -6.52 22.42 -0.71
C ARG A 89 -5.68 21.96 0.47
N SER A 90 -5.57 20.65 0.66
CA SER A 90 -4.77 20.07 1.74
C SER A 90 -3.92 18.92 1.24
N GLN A 91 -2.83 18.66 1.96
CA GLN A 91 -1.98 17.50 1.70
C GLN A 91 -2.66 16.23 2.20
N ILE A 92 -2.62 15.16 1.40
CA ILE A 92 -3.07 13.83 1.83
C ILE A 92 -1.96 13.21 2.69
N LEU A 93 -2.24 12.99 3.98
CA LEU A 93 -1.29 12.38 4.92
C LEU A 93 -1.38 10.84 4.89
N ASN A 94 -0.38 10.24 4.24
CA ASN A 94 0.29 8.93 4.36
C ASN A 94 -0.46 7.62 4.69
N VAL A 95 -1.76 7.59 5.01
CA VAL A 95 -2.51 6.30 5.01
C VAL A 95 -2.33 5.51 3.70
N PRO A 96 -2.21 6.16 2.53
CA PRO A 96 -1.97 5.44 1.28
C PRO A 96 -0.56 4.78 1.18
N VAL A 97 0.42 5.18 2.01
CA VAL A 97 1.76 4.55 2.08
C VAL A 97 1.69 3.15 2.69
N ALA A 98 0.79 2.91 3.65
CA ALA A 98 0.59 1.58 4.22
C ALA A 98 0.04 0.58 3.18
N GLU A 99 -0.73 1.07 2.21
CA GLU A 99 -1.23 0.26 1.10
C GLU A 99 -0.18 0.04 0.00
N TYR A 100 0.67 1.03 -0.31
CA TYR A 100 1.83 0.81 -1.18
C TYR A 100 2.83 -0.17 -0.55
N ALA A 101 3.09 -0.09 0.76
CA ALA A 101 3.96 -1.04 1.47
C ALA A 101 3.48 -2.51 1.39
N LYS A 102 2.18 -2.75 1.11
CA LYS A 102 1.69 -4.11 0.80
C LYS A 102 2.02 -4.56 -0.62
N LYS A 103 2.23 -3.63 -1.57
CA LYS A 103 2.55 -3.91 -2.98
C LYS A 103 4.04 -4.06 -3.27
N THR A 104 4.94 -3.68 -2.36
CA THR A 104 6.39 -3.61 -2.64
C THR A 104 7.11 -4.96 -2.67
N GLY A 105 6.43 -6.07 -2.37
CA GLY A 105 7.04 -7.40 -2.49
C GLY A 105 7.11 -7.85 -3.95
N ASN A 106 8.32 -7.99 -4.50
CA ASN A 106 8.53 -8.61 -5.83
C ASN A 106 8.64 -10.13 -5.75
N LEU A 107 8.82 -10.68 -4.55
CA LEU A 107 8.97 -12.12 -4.35
C LEU A 107 7.68 -12.89 -4.62
N THR A 108 7.76 -13.92 -5.46
CA THR A 108 6.70 -14.92 -5.66
C THR A 108 7.21 -16.33 -5.37
N GLN A 109 6.29 -17.29 -5.17
CA GLN A 109 6.68 -18.69 -5.01
C GLN A 109 7.36 -19.24 -6.28
N GLU A 110 6.96 -18.77 -7.46
CA GLU A 110 7.61 -19.13 -8.72
C GLU A 110 9.08 -18.70 -8.74
N ILE A 111 9.41 -17.50 -8.24
CA ILE A 111 10.79 -17.04 -8.09
C ILE A 111 11.56 -17.97 -7.16
N LEU A 112 11.01 -18.29 -5.98
CA LEU A 112 11.64 -19.18 -5.01
C LEU A 112 11.92 -20.58 -5.57
N MET A 113 10.97 -21.15 -6.31
CA MET A 113 11.08 -22.48 -6.92
C MET A 113 11.89 -22.51 -8.22
N SER A 114 12.22 -21.36 -8.81
CA SER A 114 12.91 -21.28 -10.10
C SER A 114 14.33 -21.84 -10.10
N LYS A 115 14.96 -21.92 -8.92
CA LYS A 115 16.34 -22.40 -8.74
C LYS A 115 16.57 -22.91 -7.32
N THR A 116 17.70 -23.58 -7.15
CA THR A 116 18.29 -23.82 -5.82
C THR A 116 19.12 -22.61 -5.41
N TRP A 117 18.91 -22.11 -4.19
CA TRP A 117 19.64 -20.97 -3.65
C TRP A 117 20.78 -21.47 -2.79
N SER A 118 22.01 -21.03 -3.04
CA SER A 118 23.20 -21.56 -2.36
C SER A 118 23.96 -20.46 -1.64
N GLY A 119 24.34 -20.69 -0.38
CA GLY A 119 24.97 -19.69 0.49
C GLY A 119 25.49 -20.31 1.79
N GLY A 120 26.64 -19.85 2.28
CA GLY A 120 27.19 -20.31 3.56
C GLY A 120 27.53 -21.80 3.64
N GLY A 121 27.69 -22.49 2.50
CA GLY A 121 27.86 -23.95 2.45
C GLY A 121 26.56 -24.75 2.46
N TYR A 122 25.41 -24.07 2.50
CA TYR A 122 24.08 -24.67 2.51
C TYR A 122 23.31 -24.34 1.22
N HIS A 123 22.27 -25.13 0.98
CA HIS A 123 21.37 -25.03 -0.15
C HIS A 123 19.92 -24.99 0.29
N LEU A 124 19.14 -24.14 -0.37
CA LEU A 124 17.69 -24.01 -0.23
C LEU A 124 17.03 -24.40 -1.54
N SER A 125 16.18 -25.44 -1.51
CA SER A 125 15.35 -25.83 -2.65
C SER A 125 13.89 -25.73 -2.28
N PHE A 126 13.17 -24.79 -2.88
CA PHE A 126 11.76 -24.57 -2.64
C PHE A 126 10.89 -25.47 -3.51
N SER A 127 9.77 -25.89 -2.93
CA SER A 127 8.66 -26.57 -3.58
C SER A 127 7.37 -25.83 -3.28
N LYS A 128 6.22 -26.31 -3.75
CA LYS A 128 4.93 -25.66 -3.52
C LYS A 128 4.62 -25.46 -2.03
N ASP A 129 4.94 -26.45 -1.21
CA ASP A 129 4.51 -26.49 0.21
C ASP A 129 5.67 -26.42 1.20
N ASN A 130 6.88 -26.75 0.76
CA ASN A 130 8.04 -26.90 1.64
C ASN A 130 9.31 -26.30 1.03
N VAL A 131 10.29 -26.02 1.88
CA VAL A 131 11.67 -25.74 1.50
C VAL A 131 12.57 -26.81 2.10
N ARG A 132 13.49 -27.32 1.29
CA ARG A 132 14.56 -28.20 1.74
C ARG A 132 15.80 -27.35 2.00
N PHE A 133 16.31 -27.40 3.23
CA PHE A 133 17.61 -26.84 3.63
C PHE A 133 18.60 -27.99 3.78
N TYR A 134 19.71 -27.97 3.08
CA TYR A 134 20.66 -29.09 3.10
C TYR A 134 22.09 -28.67 2.77
N ASP A 135 23.04 -29.48 3.21
CA ASP A 135 24.44 -29.47 2.78
C ASP A 135 24.79 -30.89 2.27
N GLU A 136 26.08 -31.23 2.22
CA GLU A 136 26.54 -32.56 1.80
C GLU A 136 26.25 -33.66 2.85
N GLU A 137 26.08 -33.31 4.12
CA GLU A 137 26.01 -34.25 5.25
C GLU A 137 24.60 -34.38 5.83
N SER A 138 23.77 -33.34 5.68
CA SER A 138 22.51 -33.18 6.39
C SER A 138 21.43 -32.52 5.52
N SER A 139 20.17 -32.85 5.82
CA SER A 139 19.02 -32.32 5.10
C SER A 139 17.83 -32.18 6.04
N ARG A 140 17.17 -31.03 5.99
CA ARG A 140 15.96 -30.69 6.75
C ARG A 140 14.90 -30.12 5.82
N ILE A 141 13.63 -30.35 6.16
CA ILE A 141 12.48 -29.86 5.41
C ILE A 141 11.67 -28.96 6.32
N TYR A 142 11.39 -27.74 5.87
CA TYR A 142 10.56 -26.77 6.56
C TYR A 142 9.32 -26.48 5.72
N ARG A 143 8.21 -26.12 6.37
CA ARG A 143 7.14 -25.39 5.70
C ARG A 143 7.60 -23.95 5.51
N TYR A 144 7.00 -23.22 4.58
CA TYR A 144 7.26 -21.79 4.46
C TYR A 144 6.01 -20.99 4.12
N LYS A 145 6.07 -19.69 4.41
CA LYS A 145 5.10 -18.68 3.97
C LYS A 145 5.86 -17.47 3.43
N VAL A 146 5.27 -16.82 2.43
CA VAL A 146 5.76 -15.57 1.84
C VAL A 146 4.88 -14.42 2.32
N SER A 147 5.50 -13.32 2.74
CA SER A 147 4.82 -12.07 3.11
C SER A 147 5.63 -10.89 2.61
N GLY A 148 5.17 -10.26 1.52
CA GLY A 148 6.00 -9.32 0.77
C GLY A 148 7.28 -10.01 0.28
N ASP A 149 8.44 -9.41 0.52
CA ASP A 149 9.75 -10.00 0.21
C ASP A 149 10.32 -10.88 1.33
N PHE A 150 9.56 -11.15 2.40
CA PHE A 150 9.97 -12.03 3.47
C PHE A 150 9.54 -13.47 3.22
N VAL A 151 10.43 -14.41 3.48
CA VAL A 151 10.15 -15.84 3.57
C VAL A 151 10.33 -16.28 5.01
N ILE A 152 9.28 -16.87 5.57
CA ILE A 152 9.29 -17.42 6.92
C ILE A 152 9.25 -18.93 6.78
N CYS A 153 10.37 -19.59 7.07
CA CYS A 153 10.51 -21.04 7.05
C CYS A 153 10.35 -21.56 8.47
N TYR A 154 9.46 -22.51 8.71
CA TYR A 154 9.14 -23.00 10.05
C TYR A 154 8.91 -24.51 10.07
N ASP A 155 9.40 -25.15 11.13
CA ASP A 155 9.15 -26.55 11.41
C ASP A 155 7.87 -26.72 12.24
N THR A 156 6.93 -27.53 11.77
CA THR A 156 5.68 -27.83 12.48
C THR A 156 5.82 -28.93 13.52
N ALA A 157 6.93 -29.68 13.52
CA ALA A 157 7.05 -30.90 14.31
C ALA A 157 7.53 -30.66 15.74
N ASN A 158 8.37 -29.67 16.05
CA ASN A 158 8.92 -29.50 17.41
C ASN A 158 9.34 -28.06 17.80
N GLY A 159 8.88 -27.03 17.08
CA GLY A 159 9.11 -25.61 17.45
C GLY A 159 10.57 -25.12 17.46
N ALA A 160 11.52 -25.91 16.92
CA ALA A 160 12.95 -25.69 17.11
C ALA A 160 13.71 -25.09 15.91
N GLY A 161 13.02 -24.67 14.85
CA GLY A 161 13.66 -24.02 13.72
C GLY A 161 12.74 -23.06 13.01
N THR A 162 13.05 -21.77 13.11
CA THR A 162 12.50 -20.75 12.24
C THR A 162 13.66 -20.04 11.55
N MET A 163 13.60 -19.96 10.23
CA MET A 163 14.56 -19.24 9.39
C MET A 163 13.81 -18.12 8.69
N PHE A 164 14.33 -16.91 8.83
CA PHE A 164 13.79 -15.71 8.22
C PHE A 164 14.70 -15.29 7.08
N LEU A 165 14.16 -15.28 5.86
CA LEU A 165 14.88 -14.85 4.68
C LEU A 165 14.25 -13.59 4.12
N PHE A 166 15.07 -12.67 3.65
CA PHE A 166 14.66 -11.48 2.93
C PHE A 166 15.12 -11.55 1.48
N TYR A 167 14.21 -11.34 0.53
CA TYR A 167 14.53 -11.29 -0.89
C TYR A 167 14.92 -9.88 -1.32
N THR A 168 16.12 -9.76 -1.89
CA THR A 168 16.70 -8.49 -2.33
C THR A 168 16.40 -8.17 -3.81
N GLY A 169 15.54 -8.96 -4.47
CA GLY A 169 15.35 -8.92 -5.93
C GLY A 169 16.29 -9.85 -6.71
N THR A 170 17.38 -10.33 -6.10
CA THR A 170 18.33 -11.25 -6.76
C THR A 170 18.85 -12.36 -5.85
N HIS A 171 18.87 -12.12 -4.53
CA HIS A 171 19.38 -13.03 -3.51
C HIS A 171 18.39 -13.18 -2.36
N LEU A 172 18.48 -14.28 -1.64
CA LEU A 172 17.89 -14.41 -0.30
C LEU A 172 18.97 -14.11 0.74
N VAL A 173 18.62 -13.35 1.77
CA VAL A 173 19.50 -13.01 2.89
C VAL A 173 18.87 -13.53 4.16
N GLU A 174 19.58 -14.38 4.90
CA GLU A 174 19.16 -14.83 6.23
C GLU A 174 19.49 -13.80 7.31
N SER A 175 18.82 -13.91 8.46
CA SER A 175 19.04 -13.02 9.62
C SER A 175 20.46 -13.00 10.17
N ASP A 176 21.30 -13.96 9.79
CA ASP A 176 22.73 -14.03 10.17
C ASP A 176 23.66 -13.46 9.08
N ASP A 177 23.10 -12.71 8.12
CA ASP A 177 23.75 -12.14 6.94
C ASP A 177 24.24 -13.16 5.90
N THR A 178 23.87 -14.45 6.01
CA THR A 178 24.14 -15.44 4.97
C THR A 178 23.38 -15.09 3.69
N ILE A 179 24.13 -14.94 2.58
CA ILE A 179 23.57 -14.62 1.27
C ILE A 179 23.46 -15.89 0.42
N TYR A 180 22.24 -16.26 0.06
CA TYR A 180 21.93 -17.34 -0.86
C TYR A 180 21.71 -16.79 -2.27
N ARG A 181 22.49 -17.30 -3.22
CA ARG A 181 22.47 -16.89 -4.64
C ARG A 181 21.81 -17.92 -5.53
#